data_AF-A0A5K7ZAD7-F1
#
_entry.id   AF-A0A5K7ZAD7-F1
#
_cell.length_a   1.000
_cell.length_b   1.000
_cell.length_c   1.000
_cell.angle_alpha   90.00
_cell.angle_beta   90.00
_cell.angle_gamma   90.00
#
_symmetry.space_group_name_H-M   'P 1'
#
loop_
_entity.id
_entity.type
_entity.pdbx_description
1 polymer ?
#
loop_
_entity_poly.entity_id
_entity_poly.type
_entity_poly.pdbx_seq_one_letter_code
_entity_poly.pdbx_strand_id
1 'polypeptide(L)'
;MLHKVDYSMRPPEICIDIGNGGVTDMQRDQMETTLYTKSVHWKHEDEYRLIFRRYVGRSYIFGTDAVAEVIIGSRASDEDMAALLGYLNRSESKATVKRAIRSQSQYALEFKEVQR
;
A
#
# COMPACT_ATOMS: atom_id res chain seq x y z
N MET A 1 8.05 8.27 13.82
CA MET A 1 9.16 7.34 14.13
C MET A 1 9.08 6.22 13.11
N LEU A 2 10.13 6.02 12.31
CA LEU A 2 10.21 4.90 11.37
C LEU A 2 10.56 3.65 12.16
N HIS A 3 9.74 2.61 12.04
CA HIS A 3 9.97 1.32 12.69
C HIS A 3 10.33 0.29 11.62
N LYS A 4 11.50 -0.32 11.77
CA LYS A 4 11.87 -1.50 10.98
C LYS A 4 11.06 -2.67 11.54
N VAL A 5 10.25 -3.30 10.69
CA VAL A 5 9.47 -4.48 11.07
C VAL A 5 10.38 -5.70 10.97
N ASP A 6 10.42 -6.51 12.03
CA ASP A 6 11.13 -7.78 12.04
C ASP A 6 10.09 -8.89 11.78
N TYR A 7 10.19 -9.56 10.64
CA TYR A 7 9.12 -10.43 10.15
C TYR A 7 9.27 -11.86 10.68
N SER A 8 8.19 -12.40 11.23
CA SER A 8 8.10 -13.79 11.68
C SER A 8 6.92 -14.49 11.00
N MET A 9 6.89 -15.83 11.03
CA MET A 9 5.72 -16.61 10.58
C MET A 9 4.51 -16.44 11.52
N ARG A 10 4.68 -15.74 12.65
CA ARG A 10 3.61 -15.36 13.56
C ARG A 10 3.14 -13.95 13.20
N PRO A 11 1.83 -13.64 13.35
CA PRO A 11 1.33 -12.28 13.19
C PRO A 11 2.21 -11.30 13.96
N PRO A 12 2.51 -10.11 13.40
CA PRO A 12 3.33 -9.14 14.11
C PRO A 12 2.66 -8.79 15.44
N GLU A 13 3.40 -8.87 16.54
CA GLU A 13 2.93 -8.39 17.84
C GLU A 13 3.00 -6.86 17.82
N ILE A 14 1.89 -6.21 17.46
CA ILE A 14 1.80 -4.76 17.44
C ILE A 14 1.44 -4.29 18.84
N CYS A 15 2.45 -3.89 19.61
CA CYS A 15 2.24 -3.25 20.92
C CYS A 15 1.78 -1.80 20.69
N ILE A 16 0.46 -1.59 20.72
CA ILE A 16 -0.13 -0.25 20.63
C ILE A 16 -0.25 0.30 22.04
N ASP A 17 0.51 1.35 22.35
CA ASP A 17 0.28 2.17 23.54
C ASP A 17 -0.92 3.08 23.27
N ILE A 18 -2.01 2.82 23.99
CA ILE A 18 -3.32 3.45 23.81
C ILE A 18 -3.63 4.50 24.87
N GLY A 19 -2.65 4.83 25.71
CA GLY A 19 -2.82 5.78 26.80
C GLY A 19 -3.99 5.42 27.72
N ASN A 20 -4.44 6.39 28.51
CA ASN A 20 -5.46 6.17 29.55
C ASN A 20 -6.90 6.05 29.02
N GLY A 21 -7.12 6.15 27.70
CA GLY A 21 -8.46 6.18 27.10
C GLY A 21 -9.03 4.80 26.73
N GLY A 22 -8.20 3.76 26.69
CA GLY A 22 -8.58 2.45 26.18
C GLY A 22 -8.91 2.47 24.68
N VAL A 23 -9.15 1.28 24.11
CA VAL A 23 -9.59 1.11 22.72
C VAL A 23 -10.93 0.41 22.77
N THR A 24 -11.93 0.95 22.09
CA THR A 24 -13.21 0.25 21.94
C THR A 24 -13.04 -0.97 21.05
N ASP A 25 -13.88 -1.99 21.22
CA ASP A 25 -13.79 -3.20 20.39
C ASP A 25 -13.89 -2.89 18.88
N MET A 26 -14.68 -1.88 18.50
CA MET A 26 -14.77 -1.40 17.12
C MET A 26 -13.44 -0.80 16.59
N GLN A 27 -12.74 -0.03 17.43
CA GLN A 27 -11.43 0.54 17.06
C GLN A 27 -10.36 -0.55 16.97
N ARG A 28 -10.45 -1.58 17.82
CA ARG A 28 -9.59 -2.76 17.76
C ARG A 28 -9.83 -3.51 16.46
N ASP A 29 -11.08 -3.85 16.13
CA ASP A 29 -11.44 -4.56 14.90
C ASP A 29 -11.00 -3.80 13.65
N GLN A 30 -11.18 -2.47 13.61
CA GLN A 30 -10.71 -1.64 12.50
C GLN A 30 -9.18 -1.64 12.37
N MET A 31 -8.46 -1.56 13.49
CA MET A 31 -7.00 -1.64 13.49
C MET A 31 -6.51 -3.02 13.07
N GLU A 32 -7.11 -4.09 13.60
CA GLU A 32 -6.80 -5.47 13.24
C GLU A 32 -7.07 -5.70 11.75
N THR A 33 -8.20 -5.23 11.24
CA THR A 33 -8.50 -5.30 9.81
C THR A 33 -7.47 -4.50 9.00
N THR A 34 -7.15 -3.27 9.38
CA THR A 34 -6.20 -2.42 8.61
C THR A 34 -4.78 -2.99 8.62
N LEU A 35 -4.36 -3.60 9.73
CA LEU A 35 -2.99 -4.08 9.93
C LEU A 35 -2.81 -5.53 9.49
N TYR A 36 -3.84 -6.38 9.61
CA TYR A 36 -3.78 -7.82 9.35
C TYR A 36 -4.48 -8.28 8.05
N THR A 37 -5.09 -7.39 7.26
CA THR A 37 -5.71 -7.77 5.96
C THR A 37 -4.72 -8.11 4.84
N LYS A 38 -3.41 -8.19 5.10
CA LYS A 38 -2.43 -8.62 4.09
C LYS A 38 -1.92 -10.05 4.29
N SER A 39 -1.63 -10.66 3.13
CA SER A 39 -1.18 -12.03 2.87
C SER A 39 -0.37 -12.66 3.99
N VAL A 40 -0.66 -13.91 4.38
CA VAL A 40 0.12 -14.73 5.33
C VAL A 40 1.61 -14.90 4.97
N HIS A 41 2.04 -14.43 3.80
CA HIS A 41 3.41 -14.50 3.28
C HIS A 41 4.24 -13.23 3.54
N TRP A 42 4.00 -12.54 4.66
CA TRP A 42 4.67 -11.31 5.12
C TRP A 42 6.20 -11.32 5.00
N LYS A 43 6.85 -12.49 5.12
CA LYS A 43 8.31 -12.64 5.05
C LYS A 43 8.95 -12.17 3.73
N HIS A 44 8.15 -11.95 2.68
CA HIS A 44 8.63 -11.58 1.34
C HIS A 44 8.41 -10.10 1.01
N GLU A 45 7.76 -9.33 1.88
CA GLU A 45 7.46 -7.91 1.66
C GLU A 45 8.42 -7.06 2.53
N ASP A 46 9.44 -6.43 1.91
CA ASP A 46 10.33 -5.46 2.58
C ASP A 46 9.63 -4.09 2.65
N GLU A 47 8.71 -3.92 3.61
CA GLU A 47 7.82 -2.75 3.72
C GLU A 47 8.10 -1.92 4.98
N TYR A 48 8.33 -0.61 4.82
CA TYR A 48 8.38 0.33 5.93
C TYR A 48 6.98 0.91 6.20
N ARG A 49 6.52 0.86 7.45
CA ARG A 49 5.21 1.41 7.84
C ARG A 49 5.34 2.64 8.72
N LEU A 50 4.52 3.64 8.42
CA LEU A 50 4.38 4.84 9.23
C LEU A 50 3.32 4.62 10.31
N ILE A 51 3.74 4.52 11.57
CA ILE A 51 2.84 4.35 12.72
C ILE A 51 2.77 5.67 13.49
N PHE A 52 1.58 6.28 13.56
CA PHE A 52 1.34 7.50 14.32
C PHE A 52 0.91 7.17 15.75
N ARG A 53 1.83 7.33 16.72
CA ARG A 53 1.57 7.03 18.14
C ARG A 53 0.51 7.93 18.81
N ARG A 54 0.29 9.15 18.31
CA ARG A 54 -0.61 10.15 18.94
C ARG A 54 -1.96 10.30 18.24
N TYR A 55 -2.16 9.64 17.10
CA TYR A 55 -3.37 9.75 16.30
C TYR A 55 -3.83 8.34 15.88
N VAL A 56 -4.17 7.53 16.87
CA VAL A 56 -4.77 6.22 16.65
C VAL A 56 -6.13 6.44 15.96
N GLY A 57 -6.35 5.78 14.82
CA GLY A 57 -7.60 5.88 14.06
C GLY A 57 -7.71 7.04 13.06
N ARG A 58 -6.64 7.80 12.79
CA ARG A 58 -6.63 8.74 11.65
C ARG A 58 -5.82 8.18 10.48
N SER A 59 -6.45 8.09 9.31
CA SER A 59 -5.74 7.88 8.05
C SER A 59 -4.94 9.13 7.71
N TYR A 60 -3.66 8.95 7.39
CA TYR A 60 -2.88 10.03 6.78
C TYR A 60 -3.21 10.04 5.28
N ILE A 61 -3.79 11.13 4.81
CA ILE A 61 -4.04 11.32 3.39
C ILE A 61 -2.74 11.88 2.80
N PHE A 62 -2.04 11.03 2.06
CA PHE A 62 -0.93 11.48 1.24
C PHE A 62 -1.48 12.27 0.05
N GLY A 63 -0.82 13.39 -0.26
CA GLY A 63 -1.10 14.11 -1.50
C GLY A 63 -0.72 13.27 -2.72
N THR A 64 -1.22 13.66 -3.90
CA THR A 64 -0.92 12.99 -5.17
C THR A 64 0.54 13.13 -5.59
N ASP A 65 1.28 14.02 -4.94
CA ASP A 65 2.72 14.24 -5.02
C ASP A 65 3.55 13.18 -4.27
N ALA A 66 2.96 12.49 -3.30
CA ALA A 66 3.64 11.42 -2.55
C ALA A 66 3.78 10.13 -3.37
N VAL A 67 3.00 9.98 -4.44
CA VAL A 67 3.06 8.81 -5.32
C VAL A 67 4.12 9.07 -6.39
N ALA A 68 5.25 8.37 -6.30
CA ALA A 68 6.34 8.49 -7.27
C ALA A 68 6.11 7.63 -8.52
N GLU A 69 5.52 6.43 -8.36
CA GLU A 69 5.32 5.48 -9.45
C GLU A 69 4.01 4.69 -9.26
N VAL A 70 3.34 4.40 -10.36
CA VAL A 70 2.15 3.54 -10.43
C VAL A 70 2.40 2.41 -11.41
N ILE A 71 2.29 1.17 -10.94
CA ILE A 71 2.41 -0.03 -11.78
C ILE A 71 1.02 -0.63 -12.00
N ILE A 72 0.56 -0.63 -13.24
CA ILE A 72 -0.70 -1.26 -13.66
C ILE A 72 -0.46 -2.74 -13.88
N GLY A 73 -1.25 -3.58 -13.21
CA GLY A 73 -1.14 -5.03 -13.30
C GLY A 73 -1.39 -5.56 -14.72
N SER A 74 -0.74 -6.67 -15.07
CA SER A 74 -0.77 -7.22 -16.44
C SER A 74 -2.14 -7.73 -16.91
N ARG A 75 -3.08 -7.90 -15.97
CA ARG A 75 -4.46 -8.35 -16.23
C ARG A 75 -5.49 -7.24 -16.04
N ALA A 76 -5.06 -6.01 -15.78
CA ALA A 76 -5.98 -4.88 -15.70
C ALA A 76 -6.66 -4.67 -17.05
N SER A 77 -7.97 -4.37 -17.03
CA SER A 77 -8.71 -4.03 -18.23
C SER A 77 -8.23 -2.67 -18.76
N ASP A 78 -8.42 -2.44 -20.06
CA ASP A 78 -8.08 -1.14 -20.65
C ASP A 78 -9.03 -0.03 -20.13
N GLU A 79 -10.25 -0.38 -19.71
CA GLU A 79 -11.21 0.52 -19.06
C GLU A 79 -10.70 0.99 -17.68
N ASP A 80 -10.27 0.05 -16.82
CA ASP A 80 -9.69 0.38 -15.51
C ASP A 80 -8.43 1.23 -15.66
N MET A 81 -7.60 0.90 -16.66
CA MET A 81 -6.41 1.67 -16.99
C MET A 81 -6.79 3.10 -17.39
N ALA A 82 -7.76 3.27 -18.29
CA ALA A 82 -8.21 4.59 -18.72
C ALA A 82 -8.79 5.41 -17.55
N ALA A 83 -9.58 4.77 -16.67
CA ALA A 83 -10.15 5.41 -15.48
C ALA A 83 -9.05 5.90 -14.52
N LEU A 84 -8.05 5.06 -14.26
CA LEU A 84 -6.89 5.39 -13.43
C LEU A 84 -6.06 6.53 -14.03
N LEU A 85 -5.74 6.46 -15.32
CA LEU A 85 -4.99 7.52 -16.01
C LEU A 85 -5.76 8.84 -15.97
N GLY A 86 -7.08 8.80 -16.19
CA GLY A 86 -7.95 9.97 -16.07
C GLY A 86 -7.91 10.58 -14.67
N TYR A 87 -7.91 9.76 -13.61
CA TYR A 87 -7.76 10.25 -12.23
C TYR A 87 -6.39 10.90 -12.00
N LEU A 88 -5.31 10.28 -12.47
CA LEU A 88 -3.95 10.78 -12.28
C LEU A 88 -3.71 12.10 -13.04
N ASN A 89 -4.30 12.25 -14.23
CA ASN A 89 -4.25 13.49 -15.00
C ASN A 89 -5.05 14.62 -14.32
N ARG A 90 -6.27 14.34 -13.81
CA ARG A 90 -7.08 15.32 -13.08
C ARG A 90 -6.45 15.78 -11.77
N SER A 91 -5.63 14.93 -11.16
CA SER A 91 -4.95 15.22 -9.89
C SER A 91 -3.55 15.80 -10.05
N GLU A 92 -3.16 16.12 -11.29
CA GLU A 92 -1.85 16.67 -11.66
C GLU A 92 -0.68 15.85 -11.08
N SER A 93 -0.88 14.54 -10.94
CA SER A 93 0.12 13.65 -10.34
C SER A 93 1.34 13.55 -11.24
N LYS A 94 2.53 13.71 -10.65
CA LYS A 94 3.82 13.52 -11.33
C LYS A 94 4.30 12.07 -11.37
N ALA A 95 3.48 11.13 -10.87
CA ALA A 95 3.85 9.73 -10.80
C ALA A 95 4.14 9.16 -12.19
N THR A 96 5.26 8.46 -12.34
CA THR A 96 5.53 7.67 -13.55
C THR A 96 4.56 6.50 -13.60
N VAL A 97 4.00 6.19 -14.78
CA VAL A 97 3.08 5.04 -14.94
C VAL A 97 3.75 3.98 -15.79
N LYS A 98 3.71 2.74 -15.30
CA LYS A 98 4.20 1.57 -16.01
C LYS A 98 3.10 0.52 -16.08
N ARG A 99 3.06 -0.24 -17.18
CA ARG A 99 2.21 -1.44 -17.31
C ARG A 99 3.10 -2.67 -17.16
N ALA A 100 2.71 -3.56 -16.27
CA ALA A 100 3.32 -4.88 -16.15
C ALA A 100 2.89 -5.74 -17.35
N ILE A 101 3.85 -6.37 -17.99
CA ILE A 101 3.67 -7.27 -19.14
C ILE A 101 4.35 -8.59 -18.79
N ARG A 102 3.75 -9.72 -19.17
CA ARG A 102 4.40 -11.02 -18.97
C ARG A 102 5.58 -11.16 -19.93
N SER A 103 6.75 -11.50 -19.40
CA SER A 103 7.90 -11.81 -20.26
C SER A 103 7.62 -13.06 -21.10
N GLN A 104 8.05 -13.06 -22.35
CA GLN A 104 7.87 -14.19 -23.26
C GLN A 104 8.99 -15.24 -23.13
N SER A 105 10.15 -14.85 -22.57
CA SER A 105 11.35 -15.69 -22.51
C SER A 105 11.60 -16.33 -21.16
N GLN A 106 10.99 -15.82 -20.09
CA GLN A 106 11.18 -16.32 -18.72
C GLN A 106 9.95 -16.07 -17.84
N TYR A 107 9.88 -16.75 -16.70
CA TYR A 107 8.85 -16.52 -15.71
C TYR A 107 9.12 -15.21 -14.95
N ALA A 108 8.79 -14.08 -15.57
CA ALA A 108 8.99 -12.74 -15.03
C ALA A 108 7.94 -11.74 -15.55
N LEU A 109 7.87 -10.57 -14.90
CA LEU A 109 7.16 -9.40 -15.40
C LEU A 109 8.17 -8.38 -15.94
N GLU A 110 7.84 -7.78 -17.07
CA GLU A 110 8.51 -6.61 -17.65
C GLU A 110 7.63 -5.38 -17.45
N PHE A 111 8.23 -4.20 -17.28
CA PHE A 111 7.51 -2.96 -17.02
C PHE A 111 7.73 -1.98 -18.16
N LYS A 112 6.67 -1.65 -18.88
CA LYS A 112 6.70 -0.69 -19.99
C LYS A 112 6.07 0.63 -19.56
N GLU A 113 6.73 1.74 -19.85
CA GLU A 113 6.15 3.06 -19.59
C GLU A 113 4.86 3.26 -20.40
N VAL A 114 3.87 3.87 -19.73
CA VAL A 114 2.60 4.27 -20.32
C VAL A 114 2.64 5.78 -20.49
N GLN A 115 2.49 6.25 -21.73
CA GLN A 115 2.38 7.68 -22.00
C GLN A 115 1.03 8.20 -21.50
N ARG A 116 1.07 9.39 -20.89
CA ARG A 116 -0.07 10.10 -20.31
C ARG A 116 -0.47 11.29 -21.15
#